data_AF-A0A9X1JQP6-F1
#
_entry.id   AF-A0A9X1JQP6-F1
#
_cell.length_a   1.000
_cell.length_b   1.000
_cell.length_c   1.000
_cell.angle_alpha   90.00
_cell.angle_beta   90.00
_cell.angle_gamma   90.00
#
_symmetry.space_group_name_H-M   'P 1'
#
loop_
_entity.id
_entity.type
_entity.pdbx_description
1 polymer ?
#
loop_
_entity_poly.entity_id
_entity_poly.type
_entity_poly.pdbx_seq_one_letter_code
_entity_poly.pdbx_strand_id
1 'polypeptide(L)'
;MILTTTNSIEGFKIIDYLGIVTGVAMNEDTITMGFSISKYYKKIQESIDKVKETAFQRLQDNAKQLNANAIVGIKVEIELTTSNYAMVSVTGTAVKVVA
;
A
#
# COMPACT_ATOMS: atom_id res chain seq x y z
N MET A 1 -3.70 -5.30 -12.67
CA MET A 1 -2.27 -4.94 -12.52
C MET A 1 -1.67 -5.95 -11.56
N ILE A 2 -0.54 -6.57 -11.89
CA ILE A 2 0.12 -7.52 -10.99
C ILE A 2 0.86 -6.74 -9.90
N LEU A 3 0.70 -7.13 -8.64
CA LEU A 3 1.38 -6.52 -7.50
C LEU A 3 2.14 -7.61 -6.76
N THR A 4 3.42 -7.39 -6.47
CA THR A 4 4.22 -8.35 -5.72
C THR A 4 5.29 -7.68 -4.87
N THR A 5 5.59 -8.30 -3.73
CA THR A 5 6.74 -7.96 -2.87
C THR A 5 8.05 -8.53 -3.41
N THR A 6 7.99 -9.47 -4.36
CA THR A 6 9.17 -10.03 -5.04
C THR A 6 9.73 -9.06 -6.09
N ASN A 7 10.99 -9.23 -6.46
CA ASN A 7 11.65 -8.38 -7.48
C ASN A 7 11.37 -8.82 -8.93
N SER A 8 10.71 -9.97 -9.13
CA SER A 8 10.38 -10.55 -10.42
C SER A 8 9.05 -11.30 -10.37
N ILE A 9 8.45 -11.53 -11.54
CA ILE A 9 7.20 -12.28 -11.71
C ILE A 9 7.52 -13.53 -12.55
N GLU A 10 7.26 -14.71 -12.02
CA GLU A 10 7.52 -15.97 -12.72
C GLU A 10 6.67 -16.09 -13.99
N GLY A 11 7.26 -16.55 -15.09
CA GLY A 11 6.59 -16.64 -16.39
C GLY A 11 6.40 -15.30 -17.11
N PHE A 12 6.94 -14.20 -16.58
CA PHE A 12 6.90 -12.89 -17.21
C PHE A 12 8.31 -12.27 -17.30
N LYS A 13 8.60 -11.58 -18.40
CA LYS A 13 9.80 -10.77 -18.58
C LYS A 13 9.48 -9.29 -18.35
N ILE A 14 10.25 -8.63 -17.49
CA ILE A 14 10.23 -7.16 -17.38
C ILE A 14 10.92 -6.58 -18.62
N ILE A 15 10.19 -5.76 -19.38
CA ILE A 15 10.69 -5.11 -20.59
C ILE A 15 10.99 -3.62 -20.39
N ASP A 16 10.32 -2.98 -19.43
CA ASP A 16 10.56 -1.57 -19.08
C ASP A 16 10.42 -1.35 -17.57
N TYR A 17 11.35 -0.58 -17.00
CA TYR A 17 11.26 -0.03 -15.64
C TYR A 17 10.82 1.43 -15.73
N LEU A 18 9.64 1.72 -15.22
CA LEU A 18 8.95 3.01 -15.43
C LEU A 18 9.17 3.98 -14.26
N GLY A 19 9.91 3.56 -13.24
CA GLY A 19 10.27 4.36 -12.08
C GLY A 19 9.65 3.85 -10.79
N ILE A 20 10.02 4.52 -9.70
CA ILE A 20 9.48 4.25 -8.36
C ILE A 20 8.10 4.89 -8.26
N VAL A 21 7.15 4.15 -7.68
CA VAL A 21 5.81 4.64 -7.38
C VAL A 21 5.51 4.44 -5.90
N THR A 22 4.73 5.37 -5.36
CA THR A 22 4.33 5.36 -3.96
C THR A 22 2.83 5.60 -3.86
N GLY A 23 2.18 4.95 -2.90
CA GLY A 23 0.82 5.25 -2.47
C GLY A 23 0.81 5.48 -0.97
N VAL A 24 0.30 6.62 -0.54
CA VAL A 24 0.22 6.99 0.88
C VAL A 24 -1.23 7.25 1.23
N ALA A 25 -1.68 6.73 2.36
CA ALA A 25 -2.98 7.06 2.94
C ALA A 25 -2.86 7.21 4.45
N MET A 26 -3.74 8.02 5.02
CA MET A 26 -3.85 8.23 6.46
C MET A 26 -5.33 8.28 6.83
N ASN A 27 -5.68 7.76 8.00
CA ASN A 27 -7.04 7.96 8.51
C ASN A 27 -7.18 9.38 9.10
N GLU A 28 -8.32 10.02 8.85
CA GLU A 28 -8.67 11.32 9.44
C GLU A 28 -9.41 11.16 10.78
N ASP A 29 -9.88 9.95 11.10
CA ASP A 29 -10.58 9.65 12.35
C ASP A 29 -9.61 9.20 13.45
N THR A 30 -9.65 9.87 14.61
CA THR A 30 -8.90 9.44 15.80
C THR A 30 -9.49 8.16 16.38
N ILE A 31 -8.65 7.19 16.71
CA ILE A 31 -9.08 5.97 17.40
C ILE A 31 -9.09 6.22 18.91
N THR A 32 -10.29 6.41 19.45
CA THR A 32 -10.49 6.66 20.89
C THR A 32 -10.48 5.36 21.69
N MET A 33 -9.78 5.38 22.83
CA MET A 33 -9.75 4.26 23.76
C MET A 33 -11.05 4.19 24.54
N GLY A 34 -11.81 3.11 24.35
CA GLY A 34 -13.02 2.82 25.13
C GLY A 34 -12.73 1.91 26.32
N PHE A 35 -13.76 1.60 27.11
CA PHE A 35 -13.67 0.73 28.30
C PHE A 35 -13.25 -0.72 28.02
N SER A 36 -13.28 -1.15 26.75
CA SER A 36 -12.90 -2.50 26.33
C SER A 36 -11.65 -2.46 25.47
N ILE A 37 -10.56 -3.01 26.01
CA ILE A 37 -9.26 -3.11 25.34
C ILE A 37 -9.37 -3.93 24.05
N SER A 38 -10.13 -5.03 24.05
CA SER A 38 -10.34 -5.85 22.85
C SER A 38 -11.06 -5.09 21.74
N LYS A 39 -12.11 -4.31 22.07
CA LYS A 39 -12.80 -3.45 21.09
C LYS A 39 -11.89 -2.34 20.57
N TYR A 40 -10.99 -1.81 21.41
CA TYR A 40 -10.01 -0.81 20.99
C TYR A 40 -9.03 -1.37 19.95
N TYR A 41 -8.41 -2.53 20.20
CA TYR A 41 -7.52 -3.17 19.22
C TYR A 41 -8.22 -3.54 17.92
N LYS A 42 -9.47 -4.00 17.98
CA LYS A 42 -10.26 -4.28 16.79
C LYS A 42 -10.43 -3.04 15.91
N LYS A 43 -10.74 -1.88 16.50
CA LYS A 43 -10.86 -0.61 15.76
C LYS A 43 -9.53 -0.18 15.13
N ILE A 44 -8.40 -0.39 15.81
CA ILE A 44 -7.06 -0.12 15.23
C ILE A 44 -6.85 -0.95 13.98
N GLN A 45 -7.12 -2.26 14.06
CA GLN A 45 -6.93 -3.16 12.93
C GLN A 45 -7.84 -2.78 11.75
N GLU A 46 -9.12 -2.53 11.99
CA GLU A 46 -10.08 -2.09 10.96
C GLU A 46 -9.64 -0.77 10.29
N SER A 47 -9.12 0.17 11.08
CA SER A 47 -8.58 1.43 10.56
C SER A 47 -7.36 1.19 9.67
N ILE A 48 -6.40 0.36 10.12
CA ILE A 48 -5.19 0.05 9.34
C ILE A 48 -5.58 -0.61 8.01
N ASP A 49 -6.53 -1.56 8.02
CA ASP A 49 -6.95 -2.25 6.80
C ASP A 49 -7.58 -1.31 5.78
N LYS A 50 -8.44 -0.38 6.23
CA LYS A 50 -9.05 0.64 5.36
C LYS A 50 -8.00 1.58 4.75
N VAL A 51 -7.06 2.05 5.56
CA VAL A 51 -5.99 2.96 5.11
C VAL A 51 -5.05 2.25 4.14
N LYS A 52 -4.67 1.01 4.45
CA LYS A 52 -3.83 0.16 3.60
C LYS A 52 -4.44 -0.04 2.21
N GLU A 53 -5.73 -0.36 2.14
CA GLU A 53 -6.43 -0.50 0.86
C GLU A 53 -6.36 0.79 0.02
N THR A 54 -6.59 1.94 0.66
CA THR A 54 -6.51 3.25 0.00
C THR A 54 -5.09 3.55 -0.50
N ALA A 55 -4.07 3.20 0.28
CA ALA A 55 -2.67 3.36 -0.12
C ALA A 55 -2.33 2.51 -1.34
N PHE A 56 -2.80 1.25 -1.39
CA PHE A 56 -2.61 0.38 -2.55
C PHE A 56 -3.37 0.86 -3.80
N GLN A 57 -4.56 1.45 -3.65
CA GLN A 57 -5.27 2.06 -4.77
C GLN A 57 -4.48 3.23 -5.36
N ARG A 58 -3.98 4.13 -4.50
CA ARG A 58 -3.13 5.26 -4.93
C ARG A 58 -1.83 4.78 -5.60
N LEU A 59 -1.18 3.75 -5.07
CA LEU A 59 0.01 3.15 -5.67
C LEU A 59 -0.28 2.65 -7.09
N GLN A 60 -1.38 1.93 -7.27
CA GLN A 60 -1.81 1.42 -8.57
C GLN A 60 -2.14 2.54 -9.54
N ASP A 61 -2.85 3.57 -9.10
CA ASP A 61 -3.23 4.69 -9.96
C ASP A 61 -2.00 5.50 -10.40
N ASN A 62 -1.01 5.67 -9.52
CA ASN A 62 0.27 6.27 -9.88
C ASN A 62 1.04 5.41 -10.90
N ALA A 63 1.04 4.07 -10.75
CA ALA A 63 1.64 3.17 -11.72
C ALA A 63 0.91 3.18 -13.08
N LYS A 64 -0.42 3.28 -13.08
CA LYS A 64 -1.23 3.39 -14.31
C LYS A 64 -0.90 4.67 -15.09
N GLN A 65 -0.66 5.79 -14.41
CA GLN A 65 -0.25 7.05 -15.05
C GLN A 65 1.08 6.91 -15.82
N LEU A 66 1.94 5.98 -15.39
CA LEU A 66 3.20 5.65 -16.07
C LEU A 66 3.03 4.57 -17.16
N ASN A 67 1.80 4.11 -17.43
CA ASN A 67 1.48 3.00 -18.33
C ASN A 67 2.09 1.65 -17.91
N ALA A 68 2.30 1.46 -16.60
CA ALA A 68 2.73 0.19 -16.05
C ALA A 68 1.60 -0.83 -16.03
N ASN A 69 1.93 -2.12 -16.15
CA ASN A 69 0.97 -3.22 -15.98
C ASN A 69 1.28 -4.11 -14.77
N ALA A 70 2.42 -3.88 -14.11
CA ALA A 70 2.79 -4.51 -12.86
C ALA A 70 3.61 -3.58 -11.94
N ILE A 71 3.64 -3.92 -10.65
CA ILE A 71 4.49 -3.29 -9.63
C ILE A 71 5.22 -4.39 -8.87
N VAL A 72 6.55 -4.32 -8.85
CA VAL A 72 7.44 -5.28 -8.17
C VAL A 72 8.17 -4.63 -7.00
N GLY A 73 8.73 -5.45 -6.12
CA GLY A 73 9.52 -4.99 -4.98
C GLY A 73 8.70 -4.14 -4.01
N ILE A 74 7.42 -4.46 -3.83
CA ILE A 74 6.53 -3.69 -2.96
C ILE A 74 7.00 -3.80 -1.51
N LYS A 75 7.13 -2.65 -0.84
CA LYS A 75 7.33 -2.50 0.61
C LYS A 75 6.14 -1.75 1.20
N VAL A 76 5.65 -2.24 2.34
CA VAL A 76 4.55 -1.62 3.11
C VAL A 76 5.11 -1.17 4.45
N GLU A 77 4.86 0.08 4.79
CA GLU A 77 5.22 0.70 6.06
C GLU A 77 3.93 1.20 6.72
N ILE A 78 3.71 0.78 7.96
CA ILE A 78 2.53 1.14 8.75
C ILE A 78 3.02 1.87 9.99
N GLU A 79 2.55 3.10 10.17
CA GLU A 79 2.90 3.95 11.29
C GLU A 79 1.63 4.36 12.04
N LEU A 80 1.71 4.33 13.37
CA LEU A 80 0.72 4.92 14.24
C LEU A 80 1.29 6.24 14.76
N THR A 81 0.61 7.33 14.46
CA THR A 81 0.99 8.65 14.99
C THR A 81 0.73 8.70 16.50
N THR A 82 1.33 9.69 17.18
CA THR A 82 1.10 9.95 18.62
C THR A 82 -0.36 10.24 18.96
N SER A 83 -1.19 10.58 17.96
CA SER A 83 -2.63 10.85 18.09
C SER A 83 -3.49 9.66 17.64
N ASN A 84 -2.92 8.46 17.52
CA ASN A 84 -3.58 7.22 17.10
C ASN A 84 -4.17 7.25 15.67
N TYR A 85 -3.69 8.13 14.80
CA TYR A 85 -3.96 8.01 13.36
C TYR A 85 -3.07 6.94 12.75
N ALA A 86 -3.67 6.03 11.99
CA ALA A 86 -2.94 5.08 11.17
C ALA A 86 -2.54 5.74 9.85
N MET A 87 -1.26 5.70 9.54
CA MET A 87 -0.69 6.07 8.25
C MET A 87 -0.08 4.83 7.62
N VAL A 88 -0.35 4.63 6.32
CA VAL A 88 0.24 3.54 5.54
C VAL A 88 0.91 4.13 4.31
N SER A 89 2.20 3.81 4.15
CA SER A 89 2.98 4.10 2.95
C SER A 89 3.30 2.79 2.25
N VAL A 90 3.03 2.74 0.95
CA VAL A 90 3.38 1.61 0.09
C VAL A 90 4.27 2.12 -1.02
N THR A 91 5.41 1.49 -1.23
CA THR A 91 6.37 1.86 -2.29
C THR A 91 6.71 0.64 -3.12
N GLY A 92 6.91 0.81 -4.42
CA GLY A 92 7.38 -0.25 -5.31
C GLY A 92 7.92 0.31 -6.61
N THR A 93 8.32 -0.58 -7.52
CA THR A 93 8.80 -0.19 -8.86
C THR A 93 7.74 -0.52 -9.90
N ALA A 94 7.26 0.50 -10.61
CA ALA A 94 6.32 0.34 -11.71
C ALA A 94 7.06 -0.23 -12.92
N VAL A 95 6.54 -1.31 -13.50
CA VAL A 95 7.17 -2.01 -14.61
C VAL A 95 6.16 -2.40 -15.69
N LYS A 96 6.68 -2.63 -16.89
CA LYS A 96 5.95 -3.26 -17.98
C LYS A 96 6.46 -4.69 -18.15
N VAL A 97 5.55 -5.65 -18.10
CA VAL A 97 5.85 -7.08 -18.28
C VAL A 97 5.11 -7.69 -19.46
N VAL A 98 5.70 -8.73 -20.04
CA VAL A 98 5.11 -9.59 -21.08
C VAL A 98 5.34 -11.05 -20.72
N ALA A 99 4.41 -11.93 -21.12
CA ALA A 99 4.56 -13.38 -20.99
C ALA A 99 5.49 -13.93 -22.07
#